data_AF-A0A9E3LB84-F1
#
_entry.id   AF-A0A9E3LB84-F1
#
_cell.length_a   1.000
_cell.length_b   1.000
_cell.length_c   1.000
_cell.angle_alpha   90.00
_cell.angle_beta   90.00
_cell.angle_gamma   90.00
#
_symmetry.space_group_name_H-M   'P 1'
#
loop_
_entity.id
_entity.type
_entity.pdbx_description
1 polymer ?
#
loop_
_entity_poly.entity_id
_entity_poly.type
_entity_poly.pdbx_seq_one_letter_code
_entity_poly.pdbx_strand_id
1 'polypeptide(L)'
;MWLRNVERQGVPAEVVSEIGERHGITAENIKLLEELEEIKDPHGKSFFLLAPGLSGDDARRATVLTYVVNAGTGYDKAGDQPGIANDFPDTPYSAAEVQRIIDRQTANRWSYDQDVGFVLAHGGRLVTTPNGMLMGVAGNRILRMFSAQGGTAWGDIFMVNIRSADPAEMLRLIVKSGHAWYAGRDGRPVETDLALDRVLHHEERHSRQWAVRGHARMVADYGWEMLRERVFRKTNRLEEDAGLSDGGYV
;
A
#
# COMPACT_ATOMS: atom_id res chain seq x y z
N MET A 1 3.80 18.92 9.49
CA MET A 1 2.97 18.29 8.44
C MET A 1 1.63 17.79 8.97
N TRP A 2 1.62 16.94 10.01
CA TRP A 2 0.40 16.33 10.56
C TRP A 2 -0.74 17.32 10.90
N LEU A 3 -0.48 18.33 11.73
CA LEU A 3 -1.52 19.30 12.13
C LEU A 3 -2.12 20.08 10.96
N ARG A 4 -1.33 20.36 9.91
CA ARG A 4 -1.85 21.02 8.70
C ARG A 4 -2.81 20.11 7.92
N ASN A 5 -2.51 18.81 7.86
CA ASN A 5 -3.37 17.84 7.20
C ASN A 5 -4.65 17.59 8.02
N VAL A 6 -4.55 17.53 9.36
CA VAL A 6 -5.70 17.49 10.28
C VAL A 6 -6.64 18.68 10.02
N GLU A 7 -6.11 19.90 9.98
CA GLU A 7 -6.89 21.11 9.71
C GLU A 7 -7.55 21.06 8.32
N ARG A 8 -6.77 20.70 7.29
CA ARG A 8 -7.26 20.57 5.91
C ARG A 8 -8.39 19.55 5.76
N GLN A 9 -8.33 18.45 6.51
CA GLN A 9 -9.33 17.38 6.47
C GLN A 9 -10.46 17.60 7.49
N GLY A 10 -10.43 18.68 8.28
CA GLY A 10 -11.46 18.95 9.28
C GLY A 10 -11.52 17.92 10.42
N VAL A 11 -10.40 17.29 10.76
CA VAL A 11 -10.35 16.25 11.80
C VAL A 11 -10.51 16.90 13.19
N PRO A 12 -11.45 16.42 14.03
CA PRO A 12 -11.65 16.94 15.38
C PRO A 12 -10.39 16.80 16.27
N ALA A 13 -10.13 17.80 17.11
CA ALA A 13 -8.96 17.81 18.00
C ALA A 13 -8.94 16.60 18.97
N GLU A 14 -10.12 16.18 19.45
CA GLU A 14 -10.27 14.99 20.29
C GLU A 14 -9.75 13.70 19.64
N VAL A 15 -9.95 13.53 18.32
CA VAL A 15 -9.44 12.38 17.57
C VAL A 15 -7.91 12.42 17.50
N VAL A 16 -7.33 13.60 17.29
CA VAL A 16 -5.87 13.79 17.25
C VAL A 16 -5.25 13.49 18.61
N SER A 17 -5.85 13.99 19.69
CA SER A 17 -5.43 13.71 21.07
C SER A 17 -5.51 12.21 21.37
N GLU A 18 -6.62 11.55 21.03
CA GLU A 18 -6.78 10.12 21.28
C GLU A 18 -5.73 9.28 20.53
N ILE A 19 -5.44 9.62 19.26
CA ILE A 19 -4.38 8.96 18.47
C ILE A 19 -3.01 9.15 19.12
N GLY A 20 -2.68 10.37 19.52
CA GLY A 20 -1.42 10.70 20.18
C GLY A 20 -1.22 9.93 21.48
N GLU A 21 -2.24 9.92 22.34
CA GLU A 21 -2.20 9.27 23.66
C GLU A 21 -2.19 7.75 23.57
N ARG A 22 -3.10 7.15 22.78
CA ARG A 22 -3.23 5.68 22.72
C ARG A 22 -2.01 5.01 22.07
N HIS A 23 -1.45 5.64 21.03
CA HIS A 23 -0.40 5.04 20.20
C HIS A 23 0.99 5.63 20.43
N GLY A 24 1.13 6.53 21.41
CA GLY A 24 2.40 7.19 21.73
C GLY A 24 3.00 7.95 20.54
N ILE A 25 2.14 8.55 19.71
CA ILE A 25 2.57 9.32 18.55
C ILE A 25 2.93 10.73 19.00
N THR A 26 4.22 10.99 19.12
CA THR A 26 4.76 12.31 19.44
C THR A 26 5.39 12.97 18.22
N ALA A 27 5.72 14.25 18.34
CA ALA A 27 6.49 14.96 17.32
C ALA A 27 7.85 14.30 17.04
N GLU A 28 8.46 13.66 18.05
CA GLU A 28 9.71 12.92 17.87
C GLU A 28 9.51 11.66 17.02
N ASN A 29 8.39 10.95 17.18
CA ASN A 29 8.08 9.79 16.34
C ASN A 29 7.98 10.18 14.86
N ILE A 30 7.46 11.36 14.57
CA ILE A 30 7.25 11.85 13.20
C ILE A 30 8.57 12.22 12.51
N LYS A 31 9.64 12.53 13.27
CA LYS A 31 10.96 12.84 12.69
C LYS A 31 11.51 11.72 11.80
N LEU A 32 11.13 10.47 12.05
CA LEU A 32 11.45 9.35 11.16
C LEU A 32 11.02 9.64 9.71
N LEU A 33 9.87 10.28 9.50
CA LEU A 33 9.39 10.63 8.17
C LEU A 33 10.17 11.81 7.56
N GLU A 34 10.75 12.69 8.38
CA GLU A 34 11.55 13.83 7.92
C GLU A 34 12.91 13.39 7.34
N GLU A 35 13.37 12.19 7.71
CA GLU A 35 14.57 11.55 7.17
C GLU A 35 14.31 10.81 5.84
N LEU A 36 13.04 10.63 5.49
CA LEU A 36 12.61 9.98 4.25
C LEU A 36 12.27 11.03 3.19
N GLU A 37 12.38 10.63 1.92
CA GLU A 37 11.94 11.51 0.84
C GLU A 37 10.41 11.50 0.76
N GLU A 38 9.80 12.66 1.03
CA GLU A 38 8.37 12.88 0.84
C GLU A 38 8.03 13.06 -0.65
N ILE A 39 7.06 12.28 -1.13
CA ILE A 39 6.48 12.40 -2.47
C ILE A 39 4.99 12.74 -2.27
N LYS A 40 4.53 13.82 -2.92
CA LYS A 40 3.12 14.22 -2.88
C LYS A 40 2.39 13.79 -4.14
N ASP A 41 1.17 13.29 -3.95
CA ASP A 41 0.24 13.05 -5.05
C ASP A 41 -0.50 14.35 -5.46
N PRO A 42 -1.29 14.33 -6.56
CA PRO A 42 -2.07 15.49 -7.00
C PRO A 42 -3.08 16.03 -5.96
N HIS A 43 -3.49 15.20 -5.00
CA HIS A 43 -4.43 15.55 -3.94
C HIS A 43 -3.72 16.03 -2.65
N GLY A 44 -2.40 16.13 -2.66
CA GLY A 44 -1.59 16.60 -1.54
C GLY A 44 -1.42 15.57 -0.42
N LYS A 45 -1.65 14.29 -0.70
CA LYS A 45 -1.31 13.17 0.19
C LYS A 45 0.18 12.86 0.10
N SER A 46 0.75 12.48 1.24
CA SER A 46 2.17 12.21 1.41
C SER A 46 2.46 10.71 1.35
N PHE A 47 3.44 10.35 0.54
CA PHE A 47 4.08 9.05 0.48
C PHE A 47 5.54 9.23 0.87
N PHE A 48 6.17 8.24 1.51
CA PHE A 48 7.58 8.36 1.91
C PHE A 48 8.41 7.24 1.31
N LEU A 49 9.36 7.60 0.46
CA LEU A 49 10.29 6.65 -0.13
C LEU A 49 11.27 6.18 0.95
N LEU A 50 11.32 4.86 1.15
CA LEU A 50 12.22 4.26 2.12
C LEU A 50 13.67 4.44 1.69
N ALA A 51 14.51 4.86 2.63
CA ALA A 51 15.95 4.95 2.40
C ALA A 51 16.55 3.54 2.15
N PRO A 52 17.59 3.42 1.31
CA PRO A 52 18.33 2.17 1.19
C PRO A 52 18.86 1.72 2.56
N GLY A 53 18.64 0.44 2.89
CA GLY A 53 19.12 -0.15 4.15
C GLY A 53 18.26 0.20 5.39
N LEU A 54 17.11 0.88 5.22
CA LEU A 54 16.15 1.08 6.30
C LEU A 54 15.71 -0.27 6.88
N SER A 55 15.61 -0.35 8.22
CA SER A 55 15.18 -1.58 8.88
C SER A 55 13.70 -1.88 8.62
N GLY A 56 13.32 -3.16 8.73
CA GLY A 56 11.92 -3.57 8.63
C GLY A 56 11.04 -2.92 9.71
N ASP A 57 11.57 -2.76 10.92
CA ASP A 57 10.86 -2.11 12.03
C ASP A 57 10.64 -0.61 11.77
N ASP A 58 11.64 0.09 11.24
CA ASP A 58 11.50 1.50 10.86
C ASP A 58 10.56 1.65 9.67
N ALA A 59 10.60 0.74 8.69
CA ALA A 59 9.64 0.71 7.60
C ALA A 59 8.20 0.56 8.13
N ARG A 60 7.97 -0.40 9.04
CA ARG A 60 6.67 -0.62 9.69
C ARG A 60 6.19 0.62 10.43
N ARG A 61 7.07 1.24 11.22
CA ARG A 61 6.76 2.47 11.95
C ARG A 61 6.46 3.64 11.00
N ALA A 62 7.27 3.83 9.97
CA ALA A 62 7.06 4.85 8.95
C ALA A 62 5.72 4.64 8.24
N THR A 63 5.33 3.39 7.97
CA THR A 63 4.04 3.07 7.35
C THR A 63 2.85 3.53 8.21
N VAL A 64 2.83 3.25 9.52
CA VAL A 64 1.76 3.73 10.42
C VAL A 64 1.76 5.26 10.49
N LEU A 65 2.94 5.86 10.66
CA LEU A 65 3.06 7.30 10.74
C LEU A 65 2.57 7.98 9.46
N THR A 66 2.76 7.35 8.29
CA THR A 66 2.28 7.86 7.00
C THR A 66 0.76 7.96 6.96
N TYR A 67 0.02 6.96 7.44
CA TYR A 67 -1.44 7.06 7.59
C TYR A 67 -1.82 8.22 8.52
N VAL A 68 -1.15 8.30 9.68
CA VAL A 68 -1.44 9.30 10.73
C VAL A 68 -1.24 10.72 10.21
N VAL A 69 -0.09 11.00 9.60
CA VAL A 69 0.23 12.35 9.11
C VAL A 69 -0.64 12.78 7.94
N ASN A 70 -1.18 11.84 7.15
CA ASN A 70 -2.13 12.16 6.08
C ASN A 70 -3.52 12.53 6.60
N ALA A 71 -3.84 12.16 7.85
CA ALA A 71 -5.13 12.40 8.49
C ALA A 71 -6.31 11.77 7.72
N GLY A 72 -6.09 10.56 7.18
CA GLY A 72 -7.05 9.83 6.34
C GLY A 72 -6.44 9.35 5.02
N THR A 73 -7.17 8.52 4.29
CA THR A 73 -6.77 7.96 2.99
C THR A 73 -7.18 8.87 1.83
N GLY A 74 -8.27 9.63 1.99
CA GLY A 74 -8.89 10.41 0.92
C GLY A 74 -9.61 9.54 -0.12
N TYR A 75 -9.99 8.32 0.26
CA TYR A 75 -10.70 7.37 -0.60
C TYR A 75 -12.09 7.86 -0.98
N ASP A 76 -12.79 8.51 -0.05
CA ASP A 76 -14.05 9.22 -0.31
C ASP A 76 -13.97 10.14 -1.55
N LYS A 77 -12.86 10.88 -1.69
CA LYS A 77 -12.63 11.84 -2.78
C LYS A 77 -12.26 11.20 -4.11
N ALA A 78 -11.88 9.91 -4.13
CA ALA A 78 -11.60 9.19 -5.37
C ALA A 78 -12.87 8.97 -6.21
N GLY A 79 -14.04 8.92 -5.56
CA GLY A 79 -15.36 8.80 -6.19
C GLY A 79 -16.00 10.14 -6.59
N ASP A 80 -15.36 11.28 -6.32
CA ASP A 80 -15.90 12.60 -6.69
C ASP A 80 -15.80 12.88 -8.20
N GLN A 81 -15.15 12.00 -8.97
CA GLN A 81 -15.12 12.08 -10.42
C GLN A 81 -16.45 11.60 -11.02
N PRO A 82 -17.05 12.34 -11.98
CA PRO A 82 -18.31 11.95 -12.61
C PRO A 82 -18.25 10.53 -13.21
N GLY A 83 -19.12 9.64 -12.73
CA GLY A 83 -19.22 8.26 -13.21
C GLY A 83 -18.33 7.25 -12.50
N ILE A 84 -17.56 7.66 -11.48
CA ILE A 84 -16.73 6.77 -10.67
C ILE A 84 -17.40 6.56 -9.31
N ALA A 85 -17.79 5.33 -8.99
CA ALA A 85 -18.23 4.97 -7.66
C ALA A 85 -17.06 4.29 -6.91
N ASN A 86 -16.90 4.63 -5.63
CA ASN A 86 -16.03 3.85 -4.77
C ASN A 86 -16.62 2.46 -4.54
N ASP A 87 -15.76 1.46 -4.59
CA ASP A 87 -16.13 0.06 -4.43
C ASP A 87 -16.60 -0.26 -2.98
N PHE A 88 -16.19 0.57 -2.01
CA PHE A 88 -16.50 0.40 -0.58
C PHE A 88 -16.75 1.73 0.16
N PRO A 89 -17.34 1.70 1.37
CA PRO A 89 -17.39 2.88 2.23
C PRO A 89 -15.99 3.23 2.76
N ASP A 90 -15.73 4.53 2.90
CA ASP A 90 -14.49 5.01 3.52
C ASP A 90 -14.43 4.66 5.02
N THR A 91 -13.23 4.41 5.53
CA THR A 91 -13.01 4.10 6.94
C THR A 91 -12.58 5.37 7.68
N PRO A 92 -13.34 5.82 8.71
CA PRO A 92 -13.07 7.08 9.38
C PRO A 92 -11.67 7.17 10.00
N TYR A 93 -11.02 8.33 9.85
CA TYR A 93 -9.77 8.63 10.54
C TYR A 93 -9.98 8.65 12.06
N SER A 94 -9.40 7.67 12.76
CA SER A 94 -9.63 7.45 14.18
C SER A 94 -8.50 6.66 14.86
N ALA A 95 -8.43 6.70 16.20
CA ALA A 95 -7.51 5.86 16.95
C ALA A 95 -7.79 4.36 16.79
N ALA A 96 -9.04 3.98 16.55
CA ALA A 96 -9.42 2.61 16.24
C ALA A 96 -8.86 2.15 14.88
N GLU A 97 -8.89 3.02 13.88
CA GLU A 97 -8.33 2.71 12.56
C GLU A 97 -6.80 2.61 12.60
N VAL A 98 -6.12 3.47 13.37
CA VAL A 98 -4.68 3.32 13.63
C VAL A 98 -4.37 1.97 14.30
N GLN A 99 -5.16 1.56 15.29
CA GLN A 99 -4.99 0.26 15.94
C GLN A 99 -5.19 -0.89 14.94
N ARG A 100 -6.22 -0.82 14.09
CA ARG A 100 -6.47 -1.84 13.06
C ARG A 100 -5.29 -2.01 12.12
N ILE A 101 -4.66 -0.91 11.70
CA ILE A 101 -3.44 -0.94 10.88
C ILE A 101 -2.28 -1.59 11.64
N ILE A 102 -2.07 -1.23 12.91
CA ILE A 102 -1.02 -1.83 13.76
C ILE A 102 -1.24 -3.35 13.94
N ASP A 103 -2.48 -3.77 14.17
CA ASP A 103 -2.83 -5.19 14.32
C ASP A 103 -2.57 -5.96 13.02
N ARG A 104 -2.97 -5.37 11.87
CA ARG A 104 -2.70 -5.95 10.54
C ARG A 104 -1.19 -6.08 10.29
N GLN A 105 -0.42 -5.03 10.56
CA GLN A 105 1.05 -5.06 10.43
C GLN A 105 1.69 -6.09 11.37
N THR A 106 1.11 -6.32 12.54
CA THR A 106 1.60 -7.32 13.50
C THR A 106 1.32 -8.74 12.98
N ALA A 107 0.14 -8.99 12.43
CA ALA A 107 -0.19 -10.27 11.79
C ALA A 107 0.66 -10.52 10.53
N ASN A 108 0.99 -9.45 9.80
CA ASN A 108 1.84 -9.47 8.61
C ASN A 108 3.32 -9.14 8.91
N ARG A 109 3.77 -9.22 10.17
CA ARG A 109 5.10 -8.75 10.58
C ARG A 109 6.24 -9.36 9.76
N TRP A 110 6.05 -10.60 9.33
CA TRP A 110 6.98 -11.32 8.48
C TRP A 110 7.33 -10.57 7.17
N SER A 111 6.41 -9.78 6.58
CA SER A 111 6.71 -8.99 5.38
C SER A 111 7.63 -7.81 5.67
N TYR A 112 7.61 -7.29 6.90
CA TYR A 112 8.52 -6.26 7.35
C TYR A 112 9.88 -6.84 7.75
N ASP A 113 9.88 -7.92 8.53
CA ASP A 113 11.10 -8.54 9.07
C ASP A 113 11.98 -9.16 7.97
N GLN A 114 11.37 -9.67 6.88
CA GLN A 114 12.08 -10.42 5.83
C GLN A 114 12.07 -9.67 4.49
N ASP A 115 10.90 -9.24 4.02
CA ASP A 115 10.75 -8.83 2.62
C ASP A 115 11.21 -7.39 2.36
N VAL A 116 11.06 -6.47 3.32
CA VAL A 116 11.57 -5.09 3.18
C VAL A 116 13.06 -5.08 2.91
N GLY A 117 13.84 -5.77 3.76
CA GLY A 117 15.29 -5.87 3.60
C GLY A 117 15.65 -6.57 2.29
N PHE A 118 14.93 -7.63 1.93
CA PHE A 118 15.13 -8.35 0.67
C PHE A 118 14.92 -7.44 -0.55
N VAL A 119 13.80 -6.72 -0.62
CA VAL A 119 13.48 -5.82 -1.73
C VAL A 119 14.55 -4.73 -1.88
N LEU A 120 14.92 -4.07 -0.78
CA LEU A 120 15.89 -2.98 -0.79
C LEU A 120 17.30 -3.47 -1.19
N ALA A 121 17.71 -4.66 -0.73
CA ALA A 121 18.99 -5.26 -1.05
C ALA A 121 19.09 -5.73 -2.51
N HIS A 122 17.97 -6.10 -3.15
CA HIS A 122 17.93 -6.62 -4.51
C HIS A 122 17.54 -5.57 -5.56
N GLY A 123 17.74 -4.29 -5.25
CA GLY A 123 17.57 -3.19 -6.18
C GLY A 123 16.11 -2.76 -6.40
N GLY A 124 15.17 -3.26 -5.61
CA GLY A 124 13.81 -2.72 -5.54
C GLY A 124 13.74 -1.46 -4.66
N ARG A 125 12.62 -0.76 -4.73
CA ARG A 125 12.31 0.39 -3.87
C ARG A 125 10.89 0.30 -3.35
N LEU A 126 10.66 0.93 -2.20
CA LEU A 126 9.41 0.90 -1.46
C LEU A 126 9.05 2.32 -1.03
N VAL A 127 7.76 2.65 -1.09
CA VAL A 127 7.18 3.84 -0.47
C VAL A 127 6.15 3.40 0.56
N THR A 128 6.02 4.16 1.64
CA THR A 128 4.85 4.10 2.52
C THR A 128 3.66 4.78 1.85
N THR A 129 2.46 4.29 2.15
CA THR A 129 1.22 4.78 1.53
C THR A 129 0.27 5.36 2.59
N PRO A 130 -0.65 6.27 2.21
CA PRO A 130 -1.69 6.79 3.09
C PRO A 130 -2.64 5.71 3.65
N ASN A 131 -2.74 4.54 3.03
CA ASN A 131 -3.56 3.41 3.48
C ASN A 131 -2.88 2.55 4.57
N GLY A 132 -1.71 2.99 5.04
CA GLY A 132 -0.97 2.31 6.09
C GLY A 132 -0.32 1.02 5.61
N MET A 133 -0.03 0.87 4.32
CA MET A 133 0.72 -0.26 3.73
C MET A 133 1.95 0.22 2.94
N LEU A 134 2.77 -0.70 2.44
CA LEU A 134 3.89 -0.41 1.54
C LEU A 134 3.50 -0.63 0.07
N MET A 135 4.03 0.20 -0.82
CA MET A 135 3.97 -0.01 -2.26
C MET A 135 5.39 -0.05 -2.83
N GLY A 136 5.66 -0.97 -3.76
CA GLY A 136 7.00 -1.17 -4.31
C GLY A 136 7.04 -1.36 -5.81
N VAL A 137 8.20 -1.05 -6.39
CA VAL A 137 8.58 -1.39 -7.77
C VAL A 137 9.82 -2.28 -7.72
N ALA A 138 9.78 -3.38 -8.48
CA ALA A 138 10.87 -4.33 -8.54
C ALA A 138 12.00 -3.88 -9.48
N GLY A 139 13.25 -4.04 -9.03
CA GLY A 139 14.44 -3.83 -9.87
C GLY A 139 14.86 -5.04 -10.71
N ASN A 140 14.35 -6.25 -10.43
CA ASN A 140 14.78 -7.48 -11.13
C ASN A 140 13.73 -8.61 -11.17
N ARG A 141 14.06 -9.72 -11.86
CA ARG A 141 13.18 -10.89 -12.10
C ARG A 141 12.92 -11.76 -10.86
N ILE A 142 13.69 -11.65 -9.78
CA ILE A 142 13.57 -12.53 -8.61
C ILE A 142 12.33 -12.14 -7.76
N LEU A 143 11.95 -10.87 -7.79
CA LEU A 143 10.74 -10.35 -7.13
C LEU A 143 9.43 -10.75 -7.85
N ARG A 144 9.49 -11.58 -8.91
CA ARG A 144 8.32 -12.04 -9.67
C ARG A 144 7.39 -12.96 -8.87
N MET A 145 7.82 -13.46 -7.71
CA MET A 145 6.94 -14.21 -6.79
C MET A 145 5.91 -13.30 -6.09
N PHE A 146 6.19 -12.00 -5.98
CA PHE A 146 5.30 -11.00 -5.39
C PHE A 146 4.36 -10.34 -6.42
N SER A 147 4.46 -10.71 -7.71
CA SER A 147 3.85 -9.97 -8.82
C SER A 147 3.11 -10.88 -9.83
N ALA A 148 2.78 -12.12 -9.47
CA ALA A 148 2.08 -13.03 -10.37
C ALA A 148 0.58 -12.71 -10.40
N GLN A 149 0.12 -12.20 -11.55
CA GLN A 149 -1.22 -11.69 -11.90
C GLN A 149 -1.58 -10.32 -11.27
N GLY A 150 -1.57 -9.26 -12.09
CA GLY A 150 -2.09 -7.92 -11.75
C GLY A 150 -1.23 -7.03 -10.85
N GLY A 151 -0.41 -7.62 -9.99
CA GLY A 151 0.06 -6.96 -8.77
C GLY A 151 -0.77 -7.55 -7.63
N THR A 152 -0.10 -8.05 -6.61
CA THR A 152 -0.79 -8.74 -5.52
C THR A 152 -0.17 -8.24 -4.23
N ALA A 153 -0.96 -7.74 -3.29
CA ALA A 153 -0.45 -7.52 -1.95
C ALA A 153 0.13 -8.84 -1.40
N TRP A 154 1.31 -8.75 -0.80
CA TRP A 154 2.02 -9.84 -0.14
C TRP A 154 2.33 -9.40 1.29
N GLY A 155 1.58 -9.93 2.25
CA GLY A 155 1.51 -9.34 3.58
C GLY A 155 1.01 -7.90 3.47
N ASP A 156 1.84 -6.93 3.87
CA ASP A 156 1.55 -5.49 3.78
C ASP A 156 2.29 -4.77 2.64
N ILE A 157 2.85 -5.50 1.66
CA ILE A 157 3.58 -4.93 0.51
C ILE A 157 2.79 -5.17 -0.77
N PHE A 158 2.34 -4.09 -1.42
CA PHE A 158 1.83 -4.12 -2.79
C PHE A 158 2.98 -3.91 -3.79
N MET A 159 3.28 -4.91 -4.61
CA MET A 159 4.28 -4.78 -5.67
C MET A 159 3.62 -4.45 -7.00
N VAL A 160 3.86 -3.23 -7.49
CA VAL A 160 3.40 -2.79 -8.80
C VAL A 160 4.06 -3.66 -9.87
N ASN A 161 3.27 -4.15 -10.83
CA ASN A 161 3.72 -5.01 -11.91
C ASN A 161 4.49 -4.23 -13.00
N ILE A 162 5.59 -3.58 -12.60
CA ILE A 162 6.48 -2.79 -13.46
C ILE A 162 7.92 -3.14 -13.13
N ARG A 163 8.76 -3.17 -14.18
CA ARG A 163 10.21 -3.23 -14.04
C ARG A 163 10.77 -1.88 -14.39
N SER A 164 11.69 -1.39 -13.57
CA SER A 164 12.42 -0.17 -13.84
C SER A 164 13.90 -0.35 -13.53
N ALA A 165 14.75 0.23 -14.37
CA ALA A 165 16.16 0.41 -14.05
C ALA A 165 16.35 1.42 -12.89
N ASP A 166 15.36 2.31 -12.70
CA ASP A 166 15.25 3.20 -11.54
C ASP A 166 13.87 3.05 -10.88
N PRO A 167 13.74 2.10 -9.92
CA PRO A 167 12.48 1.90 -9.20
C PRO A 167 12.06 3.08 -8.32
N ALA A 168 13.00 3.90 -7.85
CA ALA A 168 12.67 5.09 -7.05
C ALA A 168 11.98 6.13 -7.94
N GLU A 169 12.54 6.40 -9.12
CA GLU A 169 11.93 7.33 -10.07
C GLU A 169 10.57 6.84 -10.57
N MET A 170 10.44 5.52 -10.79
CA MET A 170 9.14 4.94 -11.16
C MET A 170 8.08 5.13 -10.06
N LEU A 171 8.45 4.96 -8.78
CA LEU A 171 7.53 5.23 -7.66
C LEU A 171 7.16 6.70 -7.58
N ARG A 172 8.10 7.63 -7.83
CA ARG A 172 7.79 9.07 -7.92
C ARG A 172 6.79 9.35 -9.03
N LEU A 173 6.97 8.73 -10.20
CA LEU A 173 6.09 8.91 -11.35
C LEU A 173 4.67 8.42 -11.04
N ILE A 174 4.54 7.23 -10.45
CA ILE A 174 3.24 6.65 -10.03
C ILE A 174 2.54 7.59 -9.05
N VAL A 175 3.22 7.94 -7.95
CA VAL A 175 2.61 8.79 -6.91
C VAL A 175 2.22 10.16 -7.47
N LYS A 176 3.09 10.80 -8.24
CA LYS A 176 2.81 12.13 -8.82
C LYS A 176 1.70 12.12 -9.87
N SER A 177 1.50 10.99 -10.56
CA SER A 177 0.38 10.86 -11.51
C SER A 177 -0.96 10.75 -10.79
N GLY A 178 -0.99 10.17 -9.58
CA GLY A 178 -2.24 9.84 -8.89
C GLY A 178 -3.02 8.68 -9.53
N HIS A 179 -2.43 7.99 -10.51
CA HIS A 179 -3.04 6.87 -11.22
C HIS A 179 -2.27 5.57 -11.03
N ALA A 180 -2.94 4.45 -11.34
CA ALA A 180 -2.34 3.13 -11.36
C ALA A 180 -1.54 2.93 -12.65
N TRP A 181 -0.48 2.13 -12.54
CA TRP A 181 0.42 1.82 -13.65
C TRP A 181 0.65 0.31 -13.74
N TYR A 182 0.94 -0.18 -14.94
CA TYR A 182 1.28 -1.57 -15.21
C TYR A 182 2.33 -1.70 -16.31
N ALA A 183 2.89 -2.89 -16.50
CA ALA A 183 3.74 -3.19 -17.63
C ALA A 183 2.90 -3.57 -18.86
N GLY A 184 2.99 -2.76 -19.91
CA GLY A 184 2.40 -3.05 -21.22
C GLY A 184 3.01 -4.30 -21.86
N ARG A 185 2.45 -4.72 -23.00
CA ARG A 185 2.88 -5.95 -23.71
C ARG A 185 4.35 -5.94 -24.15
N ASP A 186 4.91 -4.76 -24.38
CA ASP A 186 6.33 -4.55 -24.72
C ASP A 186 7.22 -4.39 -23.47
N GLY A 187 6.64 -4.51 -22.28
CA GLY A 187 7.32 -4.36 -20.99
C GLY A 187 7.51 -2.91 -20.55
N ARG A 188 7.00 -1.92 -21.30
CA ARG A 188 7.09 -0.51 -20.91
C ARG A 188 6.04 -0.18 -19.86
N PRO A 189 6.33 0.73 -18.91
CA PRO A 189 5.32 1.24 -17.99
C PRO A 189 4.23 2.00 -18.75
N VAL A 190 2.97 1.68 -18.43
CA VAL A 190 1.77 2.33 -18.98
C VAL A 190 0.93 2.83 -17.83
N GLU A 191 0.56 4.10 -17.89
CA GLU A 191 -0.39 4.74 -16.98
C GLU A 191 -1.83 4.36 -17.39
N THR A 192 -2.70 4.21 -16.40
CA THR A 192 -4.14 3.95 -16.60
C THR A 192 -4.95 5.15 -16.13
N ASP A 193 -6.24 5.19 -16.45
CA ASP A 193 -7.17 6.17 -15.88
C ASP A 193 -7.66 5.77 -14.47
N LEU A 194 -7.22 4.62 -13.93
CA LEU A 194 -7.64 4.16 -12.61
C LEU A 194 -6.90 4.93 -11.53
N ALA A 195 -7.65 5.58 -10.63
CA ALA A 195 -7.08 6.30 -9.49
C ALA A 195 -6.22 5.38 -8.62
N LEU A 196 -5.00 5.84 -8.29
CA LEU A 196 -4.06 5.09 -7.45
C LEU A 196 -4.66 4.75 -6.09
N ASP A 197 -5.47 5.65 -5.53
CA ASP A 197 -6.09 5.42 -4.23
C ASP A 197 -7.10 4.26 -4.25
N ARG A 198 -7.85 4.08 -5.35
CA ARG A 198 -8.74 2.93 -5.51
C ARG A 198 -7.95 1.62 -5.50
N VAL A 199 -6.82 1.59 -6.22
CA VAL A 199 -5.93 0.42 -6.20
C VAL A 199 -5.36 0.19 -4.81
N LEU A 200 -4.81 1.21 -4.15
CA LEU A 200 -4.26 1.05 -2.81
C LEU A 200 -5.31 0.60 -1.78
N HIS A 201 -6.56 1.06 -1.92
CA HIS A 201 -7.66 0.57 -1.09
C HIS A 201 -7.96 -0.92 -1.35
N HIS A 202 -7.99 -1.33 -2.61
CA HIS A 202 -8.15 -2.74 -2.99
C HIS A 202 -7.02 -3.62 -2.42
N GLU A 203 -5.77 -3.19 -2.57
CA GLU A 203 -4.58 -3.92 -2.09
C GLU A 203 -4.50 -3.96 -0.55
N GLU A 204 -5.00 -2.92 0.13
CA GLU A 204 -5.10 -2.92 1.58
C GLU A 204 -6.07 -4.00 2.07
N ARG A 205 -7.15 -4.28 1.32
CA ARG A 205 -8.06 -5.39 1.63
C ARG A 205 -7.38 -6.74 1.44
N HIS A 206 -6.58 -6.93 0.39
CA HIS A 206 -5.76 -8.13 0.25
C HIS A 206 -4.79 -8.28 1.43
N SER A 207 -4.19 -7.18 1.88
CA SER A 207 -3.34 -7.17 3.08
C SER A 207 -4.11 -7.63 4.33
N ARG A 208 -5.39 -7.25 4.48
CA ARG A 208 -6.27 -7.77 5.54
C ARG A 208 -6.52 -9.27 5.41
N GLN A 209 -6.73 -9.77 4.18
CA GLN A 209 -6.93 -11.21 3.94
C GLN A 209 -5.70 -12.02 4.36
N TRP A 210 -4.49 -11.53 4.09
CA TRP A 210 -3.24 -12.12 4.59
C TRP A 210 -3.19 -12.18 6.12
N ALA A 211 -3.53 -11.07 6.79
CA ALA A 211 -3.53 -10.98 8.25
C ALA A 211 -4.48 -12.00 8.90
N VAL A 212 -5.65 -12.24 8.29
CA VAL A 212 -6.64 -13.21 8.79
C VAL A 212 -6.23 -14.67 8.50
N ARG A 213 -5.68 -14.95 7.31
CA ARG A 213 -5.34 -16.32 6.89
C ARG A 213 -4.03 -16.83 7.48
N GLY A 214 -3.08 -15.93 7.74
CA GLY A 214 -1.75 -16.23 8.28
C GLY A 214 -0.79 -16.82 7.24
N HIS A 215 0.50 -16.47 7.36
CA HIS A 215 1.59 -16.79 6.42
C HIS A 215 1.65 -18.28 6.02
N ALA A 216 1.51 -19.21 6.97
CA ALA A 216 1.64 -20.65 6.71
C ALA A 216 0.48 -21.26 5.93
N ARG A 217 -0.76 -20.81 6.18
CA ARG A 217 -1.95 -21.31 5.47
C ARG A 217 -2.03 -20.69 4.09
N MET A 218 -1.57 -19.45 3.93
CA MET A 218 -1.59 -18.73 2.67
C MET A 218 -0.48 -19.20 1.73
N VAL A 219 0.74 -19.50 2.19
CA VAL A 219 1.76 -20.17 1.34
C VAL A 219 1.27 -21.55 0.88
N ALA A 220 0.53 -22.28 1.73
CA ALA A 220 -0.08 -23.56 1.36
C ALA A 220 -1.25 -23.39 0.37
N ASP A 221 -2.15 -22.43 0.59
CA ASP A 221 -3.30 -22.15 -0.27
C ASP A 221 -2.87 -21.52 -1.61
N TYR A 222 -1.86 -20.64 -1.62
CA TYR A 222 -1.28 -20.03 -2.83
C TYR A 222 -0.50 -21.07 -3.64
N GLY A 223 0.25 -21.96 -2.97
CA GLY A 223 0.89 -23.12 -3.62
C GLY A 223 -0.13 -24.09 -4.23
N TRP A 224 -1.28 -24.28 -3.56
CA TRP A 224 -2.38 -25.11 -4.04
C TRP A 224 -3.18 -24.45 -5.18
N GLU A 225 -3.44 -23.15 -5.13
CA GLU A 225 -4.12 -22.39 -6.17
C GLU A 225 -3.25 -22.23 -7.43
N MET A 226 -1.93 -22.00 -7.30
CA MET A 226 -1.00 -22.04 -8.43
C MET A 226 -0.95 -23.42 -9.10
N LEU A 227 -1.07 -24.51 -8.33
CA LEU A 227 -1.18 -25.87 -8.87
C LEU A 227 -2.52 -26.06 -9.59
N ARG A 228 -3.60 -25.51 -9.05
CA ARG A 228 -4.96 -25.63 -9.58
C ARG A 228 -5.17 -24.80 -10.84
N GLU A 229 -4.67 -23.56 -10.91
CA GLU A 229 -4.74 -22.74 -12.13
C GLU A 229 -3.96 -23.36 -13.29
N ARG A 230 -2.75 -23.88 -13.01
CA ARG A 230 -1.90 -24.52 -14.01
C ARG A 230 -2.53 -25.80 -14.59
N VAL A 231 -3.45 -26.42 -13.85
CA VAL A 231 -4.15 -27.65 -14.25
C VAL A 231 -5.61 -27.39 -14.71
N PHE A 232 -6.30 -26.36 -14.22
CA PHE A 232 -7.78 -26.22 -14.33
C PHE A 232 -8.31 -24.89 -14.89
N ARG A 233 -7.49 -23.85 -15.16
CA ARG A 233 -7.89 -22.56 -15.80
C ARG A 233 -9.27 -22.00 -15.35
N LYS A 234 -9.42 -21.57 -14.10
CA LYS A 234 -10.65 -20.89 -13.61
C LYS A 234 -10.34 -19.65 -12.77
N THR A 235 -11.23 -18.67 -12.83
CA THR A 235 -11.21 -17.36 -12.14
C THR A 235 -11.18 -17.50 -10.61
N ASN A 236 -10.39 -16.65 -9.93
CA ASN A 236 -10.08 -16.78 -8.50
C ASN A 236 -11.10 -16.05 -7.61
N ARG A 237 -11.63 -16.72 -6.57
CA ARG A 237 -12.62 -16.18 -5.61
C ARG A 237 -12.08 -14.99 -4.79
N LEU A 238 -10.76 -14.88 -4.68
CA LEU A 238 -10.09 -13.79 -3.97
C LEU A 238 -10.28 -12.42 -4.64
N GLU A 239 -10.40 -12.40 -5.96
CA GLU A 239 -10.61 -11.17 -6.75
C GLU A 239 -12.07 -10.69 -6.64
N GLU A 240 -13.04 -11.60 -6.53
CA GLU A 240 -14.47 -11.29 -6.32
C GLU A 240 -14.73 -10.61 -4.96
N ASP A 241 -14.09 -11.09 -3.88
CA ASP A 241 -14.23 -10.51 -2.53
C ASP A 241 -13.48 -9.16 -2.37
N ALA A 242 -12.50 -8.91 -3.24
CA ALA A 242 -11.71 -7.67 -3.29
C ALA A 242 -12.35 -6.60 -4.19
N GLY A 243 -13.33 -6.99 -5.03
CA GLY A 243 -14.38 -6.10 -5.52
C GLY A 243 -13.97 -5.06 -6.57
N LEU A 244 -13.07 -5.39 -7.51
CA LEU A 244 -12.94 -4.58 -8.73
C LEU A 244 -14.16 -4.86 -9.63
N SER A 245 -15.19 -4.02 -9.57
CA SER A 245 -16.44 -4.21 -10.33
C SER A 245 -16.28 -4.05 -11.85
N ASP A 246 -15.19 -3.44 -12.30
CA ASP A 246 -15.04 -2.99 -13.69
C ASP A 246 -14.15 -3.92 -14.54
N GLY A 247 -13.84 -5.12 -14.03
CA GLY A 247 -12.99 -6.09 -14.69
C GLY A 247 -11.52 -5.73 -14.50
N GLY A 248 -10.83 -6.49 -13.65
CA GLY A 248 -9.44 -6.25 -13.27
C GLY A 248 -8.49 -6.00 -14.44
N TYR A 249 -7.37 -5.33 -14.12
CA TYR A 249 -6.23 -5.00 -14.99
C TYR A 249 -6.37 -5.42 -16.46
N VAL A 250 -7.06 -4.60 -17.28
CA VAL A 250 -7.15 -4.80 -18.74
C VAL A 250 -6.03 -4.04 -19.44
#